data_AF-C3RWH9-F1
#
_entry.id   AF-C3RWH9-F1
#
_cell.length_a   1.000
_cell.length_b   1.000
_cell.length_c   1.000
_cell.angle_alpha   90.00
_cell.angle_beta   90.00
_cell.angle_gamma   90.00
#
_symmetry.space_group_name_H-M   'P 1'
#
loop_
_entity.id
_entity.type
_entity.pdbx_description
1 polymer ?
#
loop_
_entity_poly.entity_id
_entity_poly.type
_entity_poly.pdbx_seq_one_letter_code
_entity_poly.pdbx_strand_id
1 'polypeptide(L)'
;EQDRCITIKSTGISLYFEFPAELPVPKEANGRDFLINLIDSPGHVDFSSEVTAALRVTDGALVVVDSVEGVCVQTETVLRQALTERIKPVMTINKLDRSFLELQLEPEDMYQNFSRIIETANVIMATYQDDALGDVQVYPENGTVAFSAGLHGWAFTLSRFARMYAKKFGVPADKMQARLWGDSFFNRKEKKWVKRETANAPRAFCEFVIKPIKKIIENAMSDNVEGLEKLLSSLGGKLNTEDKELRQKQLMKRALQKWIPADQALLEMMILHLPSPAVAQKYRAELLYEGPPDDVCCTGIRNCDPNGPLMLYISKMIPSSDKGRFIAYGRVFSGTVSSGMKVRVMGPNYVPGSKKDLAIKNVQRTMLMMGRRTDSVDSVPCGNTVGLVGLDQVIVKSGTLSDCDEAYPLKNMKYSVSPVVRVAVEPKNPADLPKLVEGLKRLAKSDPLVQTIIEESGEHVIAGAGELHIEICLKDLKEDFMNGAEIVVSKPVVSFRETIQGVEDPESNAICLSKSPNKHNRLYIYATPLPENLPEAIEDGKITPRDEPKVRMKMLRDEFGVPEDAARKIWCFGP
;
A
#
# COMPACT_ATOMS: atom_id res chain seq x y z
N GLU A 1 7.81 -13.28 -11.47
CA GLU A 1 6.94 -12.13 -11.79
C GLU A 1 6.65 -12.04 -13.28
N GLN A 2 7.65 -11.77 -14.14
CA GLN A 2 7.43 -11.58 -15.58
C GLN A 2 6.72 -12.77 -16.26
N ASP A 3 7.15 -14.00 -16.00
CA ASP A 3 6.51 -15.19 -16.59
C ASP A 3 5.09 -15.44 -16.08
N ARG A 4 4.79 -15.02 -14.84
CA ARG A 4 3.48 -15.21 -14.21
C ARG A 4 2.53 -14.02 -14.42
N CYS A 5 3.03 -12.91 -14.97
CA CYS A 5 2.29 -11.65 -15.13
C CYS A 5 1.63 -11.14 -13.83
N ILE A 6 2.21 -11.44 -12.67
CA ILE A 6 1.77 -10.95 -11.35
C ILE A 6 2.95 -10.32 -10.61
N THR A 7 2.68 -9.23 -9.88
CA THR A 7 3.62 -8.60 -8.95
C THR A 7 3.67 -9.45 -7.67
N ILE A 8 4.87 -9.83 -7.24
CA ILE A 8 5.11 -10.71 -6.08
C ILE A 8 5.82 -9.92 -4.98
N LYS A 9 6.83 -9.12 -5.33
CA LYS A 9 7.65 -8.34 -4.41
C LYS A 9 7.45 -6.85 -4.67
N SER A 10 7.31 -6.08 -3.58
CA SER A 10 7.25 -4.63 -3.70
C SER A 10 8.57 -4.05 -4.22
N THR A 11 8.48 -3.09 -5.15
CA THR A 11 9.66 -2.47 -5.79
C THR A 11 9.52 -0.95 -5.84
N GLY A 12 10.53 -0.25 -5.34
CA GLY A 12 10.62 1.22 -5.39
C GLY A 12 11.20 1.74 -6.70
N ILE A 13 10.57 2.78 -7.26
CA ILE A 13 11.01 3.53 -8.43
C ILE A 13 10.86 5.02 -8.11
N SER A 14 11.90 5.81 -8.38
CA SER A 14 11.80 7.26 -8.28
C SER A 14 11.49 7.84 -9.66
N LEU A 15 10.45 8.66 -9.75
CA LEU A 15 10.00 9.32 -10.97
C LEU A 15 10.25 10.82 -10.85
N TYR A 16 10.80 11.42 -11.90
CA TYR A 16 10.95 12.87 -12.00
C TYR A 16 9.86 13.43 -12.92
N PHE A 17 9.20 14.49 -12.48
CA PHE A 17 8.16 15.16 -13.26
C PHE A 17 8.28 16.68 -13.13
N GLU A 18 8.43 17.35 -14.28
CA GLU A 18 8.35 18.80 -14.36
C GLU A 18 6.89 19.23 -14.50
N PHE A 19 6.39 19.99 -13.53
CA PHE A 19 4.99 20.37 -13.45
C PHE A 19 4.64 21.40 -14.53
N PRO A 20 3.53 21.22 -15.28
CA PRO A 20 3.21 22.07 -16.42
C PRO A 20 3.14 23.56 -16.08
N ALA A 21 3.78 24.38 -16.93
CA ALA A 21 3.94 25.80 -16.64
C ALA A 21 2.64 26.61 -16.58
N GLU A 22 1.58 26.09 -17.20
CA GLU A 22 0.24 26.68 -17.22
C GLU A 22 -0.52 26.50 -15.90
N LEU A 23 -0.03 25.67 -14.99
CA LEU A 23 -0.73 25.32 -13.76
C LEU A 23 -0.17 26.06 -12.54
N PRO A 24 -1.06 26.42 -11.59
CA PRO A 24 -0.61 26.92 -10.31
C PRO A 24 0.12 25.78 -9.58
N VAL A 25 1.33 26.08 -9.13
CA VAL A 25 2.13 25.16 -8.32
C VAL A 25 1.38 24.92 -7.00
N PRO A 26 1.37 23.69 -6.46
CA PRO A 26 0.86 23.42 -5.12
C PRO A 26 1.42 24.42 -4.10
N LYS A 27 0.59 24.91 -3.18
CA LYS A 27 0.94 26.02 -2.25
C LYS A 27 2.21 25.75 -1.42
N GLU A 28 2.51 24.48 -1.19
CA GLU A 28 3.61 24.01 -0.32
C GLU A 28 4.87 23.65 -1.10
N ALA A 29 4.84 23.73 -2.44
CA ALA A 29 5.96 23.32 -3.27
C ALA A 29 6.93 24.48 -3.53
N ASN A 30 8.23 24.19 -3.40
CA ASN A 30 9.33 25.15 -3.60
C ASN A 30 9.88 25.10 -5.03
N GLY A 31 9.02 24.89 -6.02
CA GLY A 31 9.44 24.74 -7.41
C GLY A 31 8.44 23.97 -8.26
N ARG A 32 8.84 23.66 -9.49
CA ARG A 32 8.05 22.89 -10.46
C ARG A 32 8.56 21.47 -10.67
N ASP A 33 9.71 21.16 -10.09
CA ASP A 33 10.32 19.85 -10.15
C ASP A 33 9.81 18.98 -9.01
N PHE A 34 9.17 17.86 -9.35
CA PHE A 34 8.65 16.91 -8.38
C PHE A 34 9.34 15.56 -8.53
N LEU A 35 9.76 15.02 -7.39
CA LEU A 35 10.22 13.65 -7.25
C LEU A 35 9.09 12.82 -6.64
N ILE A 36 8.67 11.76 -7.33
CA ILE A 36 7.63 10.83 -6.87
C ILE A 36 8.28 9.47 -6.64
N ASN A 37 8.37 9.06 -5.38
CA ASN A 37 8.82 7.72 -5.01
C ASN A 37 7.63 6.76 -5.10
N LEU A 38 7.50 6.08 -6.24
CA LEU A 38 6.47 5.08 -6.47
C LEU A 38 6.94 3.73 -5.93
N ILE A 39 6.12 3.10 -5.09
CA ILE A 39 6.35 1.72 -4.65
C ILE A 39 5.26 0.87 -5.27
N ASP A 40 5.64 0.04 -6.23
CA ASP A 40 4.72 -0.93 -6.82
C ASP A 40 4.49 -2.04 -5.80
N SER A 41 3.23 -2.34 -5.48
CA SER A 41 2.84 -3.31 -4.47
C SER A 41 2.03 -4.46 -5.09
N PRO A 42 2.20 -5.71 -4.64
CA PRO A 42 1.44 -6.85 -5.14
C PRO A 42 -0.08 -6.67 -5.04
N GLY A 43 -0.81 -7.13 -6.07
CA GLY A 43 -2.27 -7.16 -6.07
C GLY A 43 -2.88 -8.45 -5.51
N HIS A 44 -2.10 -9.53 -5.42
CA HIS A 44 -2.60 -10.82 -4.95
C HIS A 44 -2.57 -10.92 -3.41
N VAL A 45 -3.65 -11.45 -2.82
CA VAL A 45 -3.86 -11.53 -1.35
C VAL A 45 -2.73 -12.24 -0.58
N ASP A 46 -2.18 -13.30 -1.17
CA ASP A 46 -1.04 -14.06 -0.65
C ASP A 46 0.20 -13.20 -0.37
N PHE A 47 0.35 -12.05 -1.04
CA PHE A 47 1.46 -11.10 -0.87
C PHE A 47 1.02 -9.80 -0.18
N SER A 48 -0.09 -9.83 0.58
CA SER A 48 -0.58 -8.67 1.35
C SER A 48 0.43 -8.13 2.37
N SER A 49 1.39 -8.95 2.82
CA SER A 49 2.49 -8.52 3.68
C SER A 49 3.43 -7.52 3.00
N GLU A 50 3.67 -7.68 1.70
CA GLU A 50 4.43 -6.74 0.88
C GLU A 50 3.69 -5.40 0.74
N VAL A 51 2.36 -5.45 0.62
CA VAL A 51 1.51 -4.25 0.60
C VAL A 51 1.61 -3.51 1.93
N THR A 52 1.50 -4.22 3.06
CA THR A 52 1.64 -3.63 4.40
C THR A 52 3.02 -2.95 4.57
N ALA A 53 4.08 -3.60 4.10
CA ALA A 53 5.44 -3.06 4.15
C ALA A 53 5.61 -1.79 3.30
N ALA A 54 4.97 -1.75 2.12
CA ALA A 54 4.96 -0.57 1.27
C ALA A 54 4.17 0.59 1.89
N LEU A 55 2.95 0.32 2.39
CA LEU A 55 2.07 1.33 2.99
C LEU A 55 2.75 2.07 4.16
N ARG A 56 3.55 1.37 4.97
CA ARG A 56 4.23 2.00 6.10
C ARG A 56 5.21 3.11 5.70
N VAL A 57 5.76 3.07 4.48
CA VAL A 57 6.75 4.04 4.01
C VAL A 57 6.19 5.04 2.98
N THR A 58 4.92 4.90 2.55
CA THR A 58 4.25 5.81 1.61
C THR A 58 3.35 6.82 2.31
N ASP A 59 3.11 7.98 1.68
CA ASP A 59 2.23 9.04 2.19
C ASP A 59 0.87 9.13 1.48
N GLY A 60 0.80 8.58 0.26
CA GLY A 60 -0.39 8.55 -0.56
C GLY A 60 -0.51 7.23 -1.32
N ALA A 61 -1.71 6.92 -1.79
CA ALA A 61 -2.01 5.72 -2.54
C ALA A 61 -2.76 6.04 -3.84
N LEU A 62 -2.36 5.44 -4.96
CA LEU A 62 -3.13 5.42 -6.19
C LEU A 62 -3.93 4.11 -6.25
N VAL A 63 -5.21 4.19 -5.95
CA VAL A 63 -6.14 3.04 -5.97
C VAL A 63 -6.57 2.77 -7.40
N VAL A 64 -6.24 1.58 -7.91
CA VAL A 64 -6.59 1.15 -9.27
C VAL A 64 -7.81 0.25 -9.20
N VAL A 65 -8.90 0.65 -9.86
CA VAL A 65 -10.17 -0.10 -9.87
C VAL A 65 -10.57 -0.45 -11.29
N ASP A 66 -10.98 -1.69 -11.54
CA ASP A 66 -11.40 -2.13 -12.86
C ASP A 66 -12.73 -1.46 -13.27
N SER A 67 -12.82 -0.98 -14.51
CA SER A 67 -14.03 -0.34 -15.03
C SER A 67 -15.21 -1.30 -15.20
N VAL A 68 -14.99 -2.61 -15.22
CA VAL A 68 -16.02 -3.66 -15.40
C VAL A 68 -16.28 -4.37 -14.08
N GLU A 69 -15.23 -4.81 -13.38
CA GLU A 69 -15.37 -5.56 -12.12
C GLU A 69 -15.70 -4.64 -10.93
N GLY A 70 -15.28 -3.38 -10.99
CA GLY A 70 -15.49 -2.42 -9.92
C GLY A 70 -14.64 -2.72 -8.68
N VAL A 71 -15.17 -2.36 -7.50
CA VAL A 71 -14.45 -2.50 -6.23
C VAL A 71 -14.63 -3.93 -5.70
N CYS A 72 -13.56 -4.71 -5.76
CA CYS A 72 -13.49 -6.06 -5.22
C CYS A 72 -13.01 -6.07 -3.76
N VAL A 73 -13.15 -7.23 -3.09
CA VAL A 73 -12.73 -7.45 -1.68
C VAL A 73 -11.26 -7.10 -1.42
N GLN A 74 -10.39 -7.36 -2.40
CA GLN A 74 -8.97 -7.03 -2.30
C GLN A 74 -8.75 -5.51 -2.26
N THR A 75 -9.44 -4.77 -3.13
CA THR A 75 -9.42 -3.31 -3.17
C THR A 75 -9.88 -2.73 -1.83
N GLU A 76 -10.97 -3.25 -1.27
CA GLU A 76 -11.47 -2.84 0.05
C GLU A 76 -10.45 -3.12 1.15
N THR A 77 -9.86 -4.31 1.17
CA THR A 77 -8.89 -4.71 2.21
C THR A 77 -7.66 -3.82 2.22
N VAL A 78 -7.09 -3.53 1.05
CA VAL A 78 -5.91 -2.66 0.92
C VAL A 78 -6.27 -1.21 1.23
N LEU A 79 -7.44 -0.74 0.79
CA LEU A 79 -7.91 0.61 1.07
C LEU A 79 -8.12 0.83 2.58
N ARG A 80 -8.73 -0.14 3.27
CA ARG A 80 -8.86 -0.12 4.72
C ARG A 80 -7.50 -0.03 5.41
N GLN A 81 -6.52 -0.84 5.00
CA GLN A 81 -5.16 -0.79 5.56
C GLN A 81 -4.49 0.57 5.34
N ALA A 82 -4.64 1.12 4.13
CA ALA A 82 -4.08 2.42 3.79
C ALA A 82 -4.67 3.53 4.68
N LEU A 83 -5.98 3.53 4.90
CA LEU A 83 -6.66 4.51 5.74
C LEU A 83 -6.28 4.39 7.22
N THR A 84 -6.14 3.16 7.75
CA THR A 84 -5.64 2.92 9.12
C THR A 84 -4.22 3.47 9.32
N GLU A 85 -3.37 3.43 8.29
CA GLU A 85 -2.03 4.01 8.29
C GLU A 85 -2.01 5.53 7.99
N ARG A 86 -3.19 6.16 7.90
CA ARG A 86 -3.45 7.55 7.54
C ARG A 86 -2.86 7.94 6.18
N ILE A 87 -3.02 7.07 5.18
CA ILE A 87 -2.55 7.30 3.81
C ILE A 87 -3.70 7.88 2.99
N LYS A 88 -3.44 8.98 2.28
CA LYS A 88 -4.45 9.64 1.47
C LYS A 88 -4.64 8.94 0.13
N PRO A 89 -5.86 8.50 -0.24
CA PRO A 89 -6.08 7.88 -1.53
C PRO A 89 -6.37 8.90 -2.64
N VAL A 90 -5.92 8.59 -3.85
CA VAL A 90 -6.49 9.04 -5.12
C VAL A 90 -6.87 7.81 -5.93
N MET A 91 -7.79 7.93 -6.87
CA MET A 91 -8.35 6.76 -7.54
C MET A 91 -8.21 6.85 -9.06
N THR A 92 -7.98 5.73 -9.73
CA THR A 92 -8.13 5.61 -11.17
C THR A 92 -9.04 4.44 -11.53
N ILE A 93 -10.06 4.71 -12.32
CA ILE A 93 -10.86 3.66 -12.96
C ILE A 93 -10.08 3.22 -14.19
N ASN A 94 -9.60 1.98 -14.20
CA ASN A 94 -8.70 1.41 -15.21
C ASN A 94 -9.41 0.42 -16.12
N LYS A 95 -8.75 0.05 -17.22
CA LYS A 95 -9.25 -0.87 -18.27
C LYS A 95 -10.44 -0.32 -19.06
N LEU A 96 -10.51 1.00 -19.23
CA LEU A 96 -11.57 1.64 -20.02
C LEU A 96 -11.65 1.12 -21.46
N ASP A 97 -10.55 0.59 -22.00
CA ASP A 97 -10.53 -0.08 -23.30
C ASP A 97 -11.57 -1.21 -23.40
N ARG A 98 -11.84 -1.94 -22.30
CA ARG A 98 -12.90 -2.95 -22.25
C ARG A 98 -14.29 -2.36 -22.45
N SER A 99 -14.57 -1.24 -21.78
CA SER A 99 -15.86 -0.54 -21.91
C SER A 99 -16.10 -0.03 -23.34
N PHE A 100 -15.05 0.44 -24.03
CA PHE A 100 -15.15 0.97 -25.39
C PHE A 100 -15.11 -0.11 -26.48
N LEU A 101 -14.25 -1.13 -26.35
CA LEU A 101 -13.94 -2.08 -27.43
C LEU A 101 -14.64 -3.43 -27.25
N GLU A 102 -14.70 -3.94 -26.02
CA GLU A 102 -15.28 -5.27 -25.73
C GLU A 102 -16.79 -5.16 -25.51
N LEU A 103 -17.20 -4.31 -24.56
CA LEU A 103 -18.61 -4.16 -24.16
C LEU A 103 -19.36 -3.17 -25.05
N GLN A 104 -18.65 -2.25 -25.70
CA GLN A 104 -19.22 -1.19 -26.56
C GLN A 104 -20.38 -0.44 -25.91
N LEU A 105 -20.22 -0.10 -24.62
CA LEU A 105 -21.27 0.53 -23.82
C LEU A 105 -21.68 1.88 -24.42
N GLU A 106 -22.95 2.23 -24.22
CA GLU A 106 -23.41 3.58 -24.53
C GLU A 106 -22.88 4.59 -23.50
N PRO A 107 -22.67 5.87 -23.87
CA PRO A 107 -22.02 6.84 -23.00
C PRO A 107 -22.69 7.01 -21.62
N GLU A 108 -24.02 6.94 -21.55
CA GLU A 108 -24.74 7.05 -20.27
C GLU A 108 -24.53 5.81 -19.40
N ASP A 109 -24.52 4.61 -19.98
CA ASP A 109 -24.22 3.37 -19.24
C ASP A 109 -22.80 3.40 -18.66
N MET A 110 -21.83 3.91 -19.42
CA MET A 110 -20.47 4.12 -18.93
C MET A 110 -20.45 5.08 -17.74
N TYR A 111 -21.15 6.21 -17.84
CA TYR A 111 -21.24 7.18 -16.74
C TYR A 111 -21.86 6.57 -15.49
N GLN A 112 -23.01 5.90 -15.61
CA GLN A 112 -23.72 5.31 -14.47
C GLN A 112 -22.86 4.24 -13.78
N ASN A 113 -22.16 3.43 -14.57
CA ASN A 113 -21.24 2.44 -14.05
C ASN A 113 -20.06 3.09 -13.31
N PHE A 114 -19.43 4.11 -13.89
CA PHE A 114 -18.34 4.82 -13.23
C PHE A 114 -18.78 5.54 -11.95
N SER A 115 -19.97 6.15 -11.93
CA SER A 115 -20.55 6.76 -10.73
C SER A 115 -20.72 5.73 -9.62
N ARG A 116 -21.30 4.57 -9.93
CA ARG A 116 -21.47 3.47 -8.98
C ARG A 116 -20.14 3.00 -8.40
N ILE A 117 -19.11 2.85 -9.25
CA ILE A 117 -17.77 2.43 -8.80
C ILE A 117 -17.20 3.44 -7.80
N ILE A 118 -17.33 4.74 -8.08
CA ILE A 118 -16.86 5.82 -7.20
C ILE A 118 -17.65 5.86 -5.89
N GLU A 119 -18.98 5.71 -5.96
CA GLU A 119 -19.85 5.66 -4.78
C GLU A 119 -19.48 4.50 -3.86
N THR A 120 -19.31 3.28 -4.39
CA THR A 120 -18.87 2.12 -3.60
C THR A 120 -17.52 2.35 -2.94
N ALA A 121 -16.54 2.93 -3.67
CA ALA A 121 -15.25 3.27 -3.09
C ALA A 121 -15.37 4.30 -1.96
N ASN A 122 -16.21 5.33 -2.15
CA ASN A 122 -16.44 6.38 -1.16
C ASN A 122 -17.17 5.89 0.09
N VAL A 123 -18.04 4.88 -0.01
CA VAL A 123 -18.65 4.24 1.16
C VAL A 123 -17.59 3.57 2.03
N ILE A 124 -16.63 2.86 1.41
CA ILE A 124 -15.51 2.25 2.14
C ILE A 124 -14.65 3.34 2.78
N MET A 125 -14.28 4.38 2.02
CA MET A 125 -13.44 5.48 2.53
C MET A 125 -14.09 6.20 3.72
N ALA A 126 -15.40 6.47 3.65
CA ALA A 126 -16.13 7.12 4.73
C ALA A 126 -16.26 6.23 5.98
N THR A 127 -16.31 4.90 5.81
CA THR A 127 -16.42 3.97 6.93
C THR A 127 -15.15 3.93 7.79
N TYR A 128 -13.99 4.14 7.18
CA TYR A 128 -12.67 4.06 7.84
C TYR A 128 -11.96 5.42 7.91
N GLN A 129 -12.70 6.53 7.88
CA GLN A 129 -12.14 7.87 7.98
C GLN A 129 -11.56 8.13 9.38
N ASP A 130 -10.39 8.76 9.43
CA ASP A 130 -9.77 9.29 10.64
C ASP A 130 -9.86 10.83 10.61
N ASP A 131 -10.32 11.44 11.71
CA ASP A 131 -10.49 12.89 11.83
C ASP A 131 -9.20 13.67 11.51
N ALA A 132 -8.03 13.09 11.82
CA ALA A 132 -6.73 13.72 11.55
C ALA A 132 -6.37 13.74 10.06
N LEU A 133 -6.95 12.86 9.24
CA LEU A 133 -6.73 12.79 7.80
C LEU A 133 -7.68 13.71 7.02
N GLY A 134 -8.81 14.08 7.64
CA GLY A 134 -9.85 14.90 7.02
C GLY A 134 -10.66 14.12 5.98
N ASP A 135 -11.16 14.82 4.96
CA ASP A 135 -11.91 14.19 3.87
C ASP A 135 -10.99 13.33 2.99
N VAL A 136 -11.30 12.04 2.97
CA VAL A 136 -10.59 10.99 2.22
C VAL A 136 -11.35 10.54 0.98
N GLN A 137 -12.57 11.02 0.78
CA GLN A 137 -13.43 10.63 -0.33
C GLN A 137 -12.88 11.19 -1.65
N VAL A 138 -13.19 10.50 -2.75
CA VAL A 138 -12.72 10.84 -4.09
C VAL A 138 -13.88 11.28 -4.98
N TYR A 139 -13.66 12.38 -5.69
CA TYR A 139 -14.64 13.01 -6.56
C TYR A 139 -14.01 13.42 -7.90
N PRO A 140 -14.57 13.00 -9.06
CA PRO A 140 -14.07 13.42 -10.37
C PRO A 140 -14.07 14.94 -10.55
N GLU A 141 -15.09 15.63 -10.04
CA GLU A 141 -15.22 17.09 -10.07
C GLU A 141 -14.15 17.80 -9.25
N ASN A 142 -13.50 17.12 -8.30
CA ASN A 142 -12.38 17.67 -7.53
C ASN A 142 -11.02 17.28 -8.12
N GLY A 143 -10.99 16.40 -9.14
CA GLY A 143 -9.76 15.96 -9.80
C GLY A 143 -9.04 14.78 -9.13
N THR A 144 -9.60 14.22 -8.06
CA THR A 144 -9.03 13.07 -7.32
C THR A 144 -9.33 11.71 -7.96
N VAL A 145 -10.07 11.71 -9.06
CA VAL A 145 -10.39 10.50 -9.86
C VAL A 145 -9.87 10.68 -11.29
N ALA A 146 -9.05 9.72 -11.71
CA ALA A 146 -8.64 9.55 -13.09
C ALA A 146 -9.41 8.39 -13.77
N PHE A 147 -9.43 8.43 -15.09
CA PHE A 147 -9.98 7.38 -15.94
C PHE A 147 -8.88 6.95 -16.91
N SER A 148 -8.51 5.68 -16.90
CA SER A 148 -7.33 5.17 -17.58
C SER A 148 -7.56 3.88 -18.37
N ALA A 149 -6.80 3.71 -19.44
CA ALA A 149 -6.56 2.42 -20.07
C ALA A 149 -5.06 2.14 -20.04
N GLY A 150 -4.58 1.55 -18.93
CA GLY A 150 -3.17 1.30 -18.70
C GLY A 150 -2.49 0.50 -19.81
N LEU A 151 -3.19 -0.49 -20.37
CA LEU A 151 -2.71 -1.31 -21.51
C LEU A 151 -2.40 -0.46 -22.76
N HIS A 152 -3.19 0.58 -22.99
CA HIS A 152 -3.04 1.47 -24.14
C HIS A 152 -2.24 2.74 -23.80
N GLY A 153 -2.00 3.03 -22.53
CA GLY A 153 -1.15 4.14 -22.09
C GLY A 153 -1.80 5.52 -22.22
N TRP A 154 -3.13 5.60 -22.12
CA TRP A 154 -3.85 6.86 -22.07
C TRP A 154 -4.69 6.95 -20.79
N ALA A 155 -4.80 8.16 -20.24
CA ALA A 155 -5.64 8.46 -19.09
C ALA A 155 -6.02 9.94 -19.07
N PHE A 156 -7.07 10.26 -18.34
CA PHE A 156 -7.52 11.63 -18.17
C PHE A 156 -8.13 11.87 -16.79
N THR A 157 -8.08 13.12 -16.35
CA THR A 157 -8.89 13.65 -15.24
C THR A 157 -9.85 14.70 -15.80
N LEU A 158 -10.92 15.00 -15.06
CA LEU A 158 -11.82 16.07 -15.47
C LEU A 158 -11.13 17.43 -15.44
N SER A 159 -10.12 17.63 -14.58
CA SER A 159 -9.30 18.84 -14.54
C SER A 159 -8.63 19.13 -15.89
N ARG A 160 -8.08 18.10 -16.56
CA ARG A 160 -7.46 18.26 -17.89
C ARG A 160 -8.49 18.63 -18.95
N PHE A 161 -9.61 17.92 -19.00
CA PHE A 161 -10.70 18.23 -19.94
C PHE A 161 -11.29 19.62 -19.70
N ALA A 162 -11.46 20.00 -18.44
CA ALA A 162 -11.96 21.31 -18.04
C ALA A 162 -11.06 22.43 -18.59
N ARG A 163 -9.73 22.30 -18.51
CA ARG A 163 -8.80 23.30 -19.08
C ARG A 163 -8.91 23.40 -20.60
N MET A 164 -9.05 22.27 -21.29
CA MET A 164 -9.18 22.23 -22.74
C MET A 164 -10.46 22.94 -23.20
N TYR A 165 -11.57 22.73 -22.48
CA TYR A 165 -12.86 23.33 -22.81
C TYR A 165 -13.04 24.75 -22.26
N ALA A 166 -12.44 25.08 -21.12
CA ALA A 166 -12.47 26.43 -20.53
C ALA A 166 -12.02 27.50 -21.53
N LYS A 167 -10.90 27.25 -22.23
CA LYS A 167 -10.38 28.14 -23.29
C LYS A 167 -11.39 28.31 -24.44
N LYS A 168 -12.16 27.28 -24.79
CA LYS A 168 -13.15 27.30 -25.88
C LYS A 168 -14.48 27.96 -25.50
N PHE A 169 -14.93 27.76 -24.26
CA PHE A 169 -16.19 28.30 -23.75
C PHE A 169 -16.04 29.68 -23.11
N GLY A 170 -14.81 30.14 -22.85
CA GLY A 170 -14.57 31.40 -22.15
C GLY A 170 -15.01 31.37 -20.68
N VAL A 171 -14.95 30.21 -20.03
CA VAL A 171 -15.38 29.99 -18.63
C VAL A 171 -14.17 29.55 -17.81
N PRO A 172 -14.02 29.96 -16.53
CA PRO A 172 -12.96 29.46 -15.65
C PRO A 172 -12.92 27.92 -15.58
N ALA A 173 -11.71 27.35 -15.51
CA ALA A 173 -11.49 25.91 -15.51
C ALA A 173 -12.23 25.20 -14.37
N ASP A 174 -12.18 25.73 -13.14
CA ASP A 174 -12.85 25.11 -11.98
C ASP A 174 -14.38 25.02 -12.17
N LYS A 175 -14.98 26.08 -12.72
CA LYS A 175 -16.42 26.09 -13.05
C LYS A 175 -16.76 25.13 -14.19
N MET A 176 -15.84 24.94 -15.15
CA MET A 176 -16.02 23.95 -16.21
C MET A 176 -15.91 22.53 -15.64
N GLN A 177 -14.94 22.28 -14.75
CA GLN A 177 -14.71 20.99 -14.12
C GLN A 177 -15.93 20.51 -13.33
N ALA A 178 -16.50 21.37 -12.48
CA ALA A 178 -17.73 21.08 -11.73
C ALA A 178 -18.95 20.79 -12.63
N ARG A 179 -18.93 21.25 -13.89
CA ARG A 179 -20.01 21.00 -14.87
C ARG A 179 -19.79 19.76 -15.72
N LEU A 180 -18.59 19.16 -15.71
CA LEU A 180 -18.26 17.98 -16.50
C LEU A 180 -18.68 16.67 -15.83
N TRP A 181 -19.11 16.70 -14.57
CA TRP A 181 -19.60 15.55 -13.81
C TRP A 181 -20.98 15.82 -13.22
N GLY A 182 -21.66 14.77 -12.75
CA GLY A 182 -22.94 14.87 -12.06
C GLY A 182 -24.11 15.21 -13.00
N ASP A 183 -25.16 15.77 -12.41
CA ASP A 183 -26.40 16.18 -13.09
C ASP A 183 -26.27 17.53 -13.81
N SER A 184 -25.29 17.58 -14.70
CA SER A 184 -25.00 18.72 -15.57
C SER A 184 -25.20 18.30 -17.02
N PHE A 185 -26.08 18.99 -17.72
CA PHE A 185 -26.49 18.66 -19.09
C PHE A 185 -26.29 19.86 -20.00
N PHE A 186 -25.89 19.62 -21.26
CA PHE A 186 -25.58 20.71 -22.19
C PHE A 186 -26.45 20.66 -23.45
N ASN A 187 -27.29 21.69 -23.62
CA ASN A 187 -28.08 21.85 -24.83
C ASN A 187 -27.24 22.50 -25.94
N ARG A 188 -26.86 21.73 -26.96
CA ARG A 188 -26.06 22.24 -28.10
C ARG A 188 -26.77 23.31 -28.92
N LYS A 189 -28.10 23.23 -29.06
CA LYS A 189 -28.88 24.17 -29.88
C LYS A 189 -28.93 25.54 -29.22
N GLU A 190 -29.17 25.56 -27.92
CA GLU A 190 -29.27 26.80 -27.14
C GLU A 190 -27.93 27.28 -26.57
N LYS A 191 -26.89 26.44 -26.61
CA LYS A 191 -25.58 26.64 -25.98
C LYS A 191 -25.70 26.95 -24.47
N LYS A 192 -26.66 26.31 -23.80
CA LYS A 192 -26.98 26.53 -22.38
C LYS A 192 -26.82 25.26 -21.57
N TRP A 193 -26.39 25.45 -20.33
CA TRP A 193 -26.36 24.42 -19.30
C TRP A 193 -27.74 24.29 -18.68
N VAL A 194 -28.23 23.05 -18.57
CA VAL A 194 -29.52 22.72 -17.95
C VAL A 194 -29.30 21.67 -16.87
N LYS A 195 -30.18 21.66 -15.85
CA LYS A 195 -30.10 20.76 -14.69
C LYS A 195 -30.91 19.47 -14.85
N ARG A 196 -31.57 19.27 -15.99
CA ARG A 196 -32.37 18.09 -16.27
C ARG A 196 -31.99 17.53 -17.63
N GLU A 197 -31.95 16.22 -17.70
CA GLU A 197 -31.75 15.53 -18.96
C GLU A 197 -32.94 15.78 -19.90
N THR A 198 -32.63 16.08 -21.15
CA THR A 198 -33.61 16.11 -22.23
C THR A 198 -32.99 15.49 -23.46
N ALA A 199 -33.79 15.06 -24.43
CA ALA A 199 -33.28 14.50 -25.69
C ALA A 199 -32.30 15.44 -26.44
N ASN A 200 -32.38 16.76 -26.20
CA ASN A 200 -31.48 17.76 -26.80
C ASN A 200 -30.35 18.21 -25.85
N ALA A 201 -30.31 17.73 -24.61
CA ALA A 201 -29.31 18.06 -23.60
C ALA A 201 -28.81 16.78 -22.92
N PRO A 202 -27.90 16.03 -23.57
CA PRO A 202 -27.24 14.89 -22.94
C PRO A 202 -26.33 15.35 -21.80
N ARG A 203 -25.99 14.42 -20.91
CA ARG A 203 -25.07 14.66 -19.79
C ARG A 203 -23.72 15.16 -20.30
N ALA A 204 -23.15 16.13 -19.59
CA ALA A 204 -21.93 16.81 -19.99
C ALA A 204 -20.73 15.86 -20.11
N PHE A 205 -20.58 14.93 -19.15
CA PHE A 205 -19.56 13.89 -19.21
C PHE A 205 -19.67 13.05 -20.49
N CYS A 206 -20.88 12.57 -20.77
CA CYS A 206 -21.17 11.77 -21.97
C CYS A 206 -20.87 12.56 -23.25
N GLU A 207 -21.25 13.83 -23.30
CA GLU A 207 -21.13 14.69 -24.47
C GLU A 207 -19.71 15.19 -24.77
N PHE A 208 -18.98 15.60 -23.73
CA PHE A 208 -17.70 16.28 -23.85
C PHE A 208 -16.50 15.38 -23.54
N VAL A 209 -16.70 14.24 -22.88
CA VAL A 209 -15.59 13.33 -22.52
C VAL A 209 -15.70 12.03 -23.31
N ILE A 210 -16.79 11.29 -23.12
CA ILE A 210 -16.93 9.94 -23.68
C ILE A 210 -17.13 9.95 -25.20
N LYS A 211 -18.02 10.81 -25.74
CA LYS A 211 -18.29 10.86 -27.18
C LYS A 211 -17.04 11.20 -28.03
N PRO A 212 -16.19 12.18 -27.67
CA PRO A 212 -14.94 12.41 -28.39
C PRO A 212 -14.00 11.21 -28.38
N ILE A 213 -13.86 10.51 -27.25
CA ILE A 213 -13.03 9.29 -27.15
C ILE A 213 -13.60 8.19 -28.05
N LYS A 214 -14.92 7.92 -27.97
CA LYS A 214 -15.60 6.92 -28.81
C LYS A 214 -15.39 7.22 -30.30
N LYS A 215 -15.53 8.48 -30.73
CA LYS A 215 -15.28 8.89 -32.13
C LYS A 215 -13.83 8.76 -32.57
N ILE A 216 -12.86 9.03 -31.69
CA ILE A 216 -11.44 8.80 -32.00
C ILE A 216 -11.19 7.31 -32.23
N ILE A 217 -11.75 6.46 -31.35
CA ILE A 217 -11.64 5.01 -31.46
C ILE A 217 -12.30 4.52 -32.76
N GLU A 218 -13.53 4.94 -33.06
CA GLU A 218 -14.26 4.57 -34.29
C GLU A 218 -13.50 4.97 -35.56
N ASN A 219 -13.02 6.22 -35.65
CA ASN A 219 -12.26 6.69 -36.81
C ASN A 219 -10.93 5.95 -36.95
N ALA A 220 -10.24 5.66 -35.85
CA ALA A 220 -8.98 4.91 -35.89
C ALA A 220 -9.20 3.43 -36.28
N MET A 221 -10.26 2.80 -35.78
CA MET A 221 -10.59 1.40 -36.09
C MET A 221 -11.13 1.19 -37.50
N SER A 222 -11.71 2.22 -38.11
CA SER A 222 -12.16 2.24 -39.51
C SER A 222 -11.11 2.78 -40.49
N ASP A 223 -9.87 3.04 -40.02
CA ASP A 223 -8.77 3.62 -40.80
C ASP A 223 -9.12 4.96 -41.48
N ASN A 224 -10.08 5.71 -40.93
CA ASN A 224 -10.44 7.06 -41.36
C ASN A 224 -9.43 8.10 -40.81
N VAL A 225 -8.21 8.08 -41.35
CA VAL A 225 -7.11 8.94 -40.88
C VAL A 225 -7.42 10.43 -41.05
N GLU A 226 -8.08 10.83 -42.14
CA GLU A 226 -8.46 12.23 -42.37
C GLU A 226 -9.48 12.73 -41.34
N GLY A 227 -10.50 11.92 -41.03
CA GLY A 227 -11.49 12.23 -40.01
C GLY A 227 -10.88 12.30 -38.62
N LEU A 228 -9.96 11.37 -38.32
CA LEU A 228 -9.20 11.35 -37.08
C LEU A 228 -8.32 12.60 -36.92
N GLU A 229 -7.60 13.00 -37.95
CA GLU A 229 -6.74 14.18 -37.92
C GLU A 229 -7.53 15.48 -37.72
N LYS A 230 -8.67 15.63 -38.42
CA LYS A 230 -9.59 16.77 -38.23
C LYS A 230 -10.11 16.81 -36.80
N LEU A 231 -10.51 15.66 -36.25
CA LEU A 231 -11.04 15.57 -34.89
C LEU A 231 -9.97 15.89 -33.84
N LEU A 232 -8.78 15.29 -33.94
CA LEU A 232 -7.67 15.55 -33.02
C LEU A 232 -7.22 17.01 -33.07
N SER A 233 -7.11 17.60 -34.27
CA SER A 233 -6.76 19.02 -34.43
C SER A 233 -7.77 19.92 -33.71
N SER A 234 -9.07 19.60 -33.80
CA SER A 234 -10.11 20.34 -33.07
C SER A 234 -9.99 20.19 -31.56
N LEU A 235 -9.46 19.08 -31.06
CA LEU A 235 -9.30 18.75 -29.64
C LEU A 235 -7.91 19.14 -29.09
N GLY A 236 -7.02 19.69 -29.91
CA GLY A 236 -5.68 20.12 -29.52
C GLY A 236 -4.59 19.04 -29.64
N GLY A 237 -4.89 17.89 -30.24
CA GLY A 237 -3.90 16.83 -30.56
C GLY A 237 -3.37 16.95 -31.98
N LYS A 238 -2.17 16.40 -32.23
CA LYS A 238 -1.55 16.30 -33.57
C LYS A 238 -0.95 14.92 -33.77
N LEU A 239 -1.05 14.40 -34.99
CA LEU A 239 -0.42 13.16 -35.45
C LEU A 239 0.72 13.50 -36.42
N ASN A 240 1.87 12.87 -36.23
CA ASN A 240 2.99 12.99 -37.15
C ASN A 240 2.82 12.04 -38.35
N THR A 241 3.67 12.15 -39.36
CA THR A 241 3.60 11.31 -40.58
C THR A 241 3.67 9.82 -40.24
N GLU A 242 4.60 9.41 -39.37
CA GLU A 242 4.73 8.01 -38.91
C GLU A 242 3.48 7.51 -38.19
N ASP A 243 2.84 8.36 -37.39
CA ASP A 243 1.60 7.98 -36.68
C ASP A 243 0.47 7.67 -37.67
N LYS A 244 0.43 8.38 -38.82
CA LYS A 244 -0.58 8.19 -39.87
C LYS A 244 -0.38 6.92 -40.69
N GLU A 245 0.78 6.29 -40.62
CA GLU A 245 1.05 5.01 -41.27
C GLU A 245 0.51 3.83 -40.46
N LEU A 246 0.31 4.02 -39.16
CA LEU A 246 -0.30 3.01 -38.30
C LEU A 246 -1.75 2.75 -38.69
N ARG A 247 -2.25 1.56 -38.36
CA ARG A 247 -3.61 1.13 -38.68
C ARG A 247 -4.34 0.60 -37.45
N GLN A 248 -5.66 0.73 -37.46
CA GLN A 248 -6.57 0.16 -36.47
C GLN A 248 -6.10 0.35 -35.02
N LYS A 249 -5.86 -0.76 -34.29
CA LYS A 249 -5.49 -0.73 -32.87
C LYS A 249 -4.21 0.06 -32.60
N GLN A 250 -3.22 0.00 -33.49
CA GLN A 250 -1.97 0.73 -33.31
C GLN A 250 -2.17 2.25 -33.49
N LEU A 251 -2.96 2.63 -34.50
CA LEU A 251 -3.34 4.03 -34.74
C LEU A 251 -4.16 4.59 -33.57
N MET A 252 -5.16 3.85 -33.11
CA MET A 252 -6.02 4.20 -31.97
C MET A 252 -5.19 4.41 -30.71
N LYS A 253 -4.28 3.47 -30.40
CA LYS A 253 -3.35 3.58 -29.27
C LYS A 253 -2.52 4.86 -29.36
N ARG A 254 -1.85 5.14 -30.49
CA ARG A 254 -1.02 6.34 -30.63
C ARG A 254 -1.81 7.63 -30.59
N ALA A 255 -2.97 7.67 -31.23
CA ALA A 255 -3.84 8.84 -31.21
C ALA A 255 -4.27 9.23 -29.79
N LEU A 256 -4.69 8.25 -28.98
CA LEU A 256 -5.08 8.49 -27.59
C LEU A 256 -3.88 8.83 -26.70
N GLN A 257 -2.72 8.17 -26.88
CA GLN A 257 -1.49 8.50 -26.16
C GLN A 257 -1.03 9.94 -26.40
N LYS A 258 -1.12 10.43 -27.64
CA LYS A 258 -0.75 11.81 -27.99
C LYS A 258 -1.74 12.83 -27.45
N TRP A 259 -3.03 12.48 -27.40
CA TRP A 259 -4.07 13.41 -26.99
C TRP A 259 -4.22 13.50 -25.46
N ILE A 260 -4.28 12.35 -24.79
CA ILE A 260 -4.50 12.21 -23.34
C ILE A 260 -3.50 11.21 -22.73
N PRO A 261 -2.21 11.58 -22.69
CA PRO A 261 -1.14 10.72 -22.17
C PRO A 261 -1.37 10.37 -20.69
N ALA A 262 -1.20 9.08 -20.35
CA ALA A 262 -1.51 8.56 -19.03
C ALA A 262 -0.61 9.10 -17.92
N ASP A 263 0.70 9.17 -18.18
CA ASP A 263 1.72 9.70 -17.26
C ASP A 263 1.33 11.11 -16.80
N GLN A 264 1.01 12.00 -17.75
CA GLN A 264 0.64 13.37 -17.45
C GLN A 264 -0.63 13.46 -16.59
N ALA A 265 -1.65 12.63 -16.85
CA ALA A 265 -2.89 12.68 -16.08
C ALA A 265 -2.71 12.15 -14.65
N LEU A 266 -1.99 11.04 -14.50
CA LEU A 266 -1.78 10.38 -13.21
C LEU A 266 -0.79 11.15 -12.33
N LEU A 267 0.34 11.60 -12.90
CA LEU A 267 1.37 12.35 -12.16
C LEU A 267 0.83 13.71 -11.70
N GLU A 268 0.08 14.41 -12.55
CA GLU A 268 -0.57 15.67 -12.17
C GLU A 268 -1.59 15.46 -11.03
N MET A 269 -2.42 14.42 -11.11
CA MET A 269 -3.37 14.08 -10.05
C MET A 269 -2.66 13.79 -8.72
N MET A 270 -1.59 13.00 -8.76
CA MET A 270 -0.81 12.66 -7.57
C MET A 270 -0.19 13.91 -6.94
N ILE A 271 0.45 14.78 -7.73
CA ILE A 271 1.09 16.00 -7.24
C ILE A 271 0.08 16.99 -6.62
N LEU A 272 -1.12 17.09 -7.19
CA LEU A 272 -2.14 18.04 -6.73
C LEU A 272 -2.90 17.56 -5.49
N HIS A 273 -3.06 16.26 -5.30
CA HIS A 273 -3.98 15.72 -4.30
C HIS A 273 -3.34 14.84 -3.23
N LEU A 274 -2.15 14.27 -3.48
CA LEU A 274 -1.41 13.53 -2.46
C LEU A 274 -0.53 14.47 -1.64
N PRO A 275 -0.43 14.26 -0.31
CA PRO A 275 0.38 15.11 0.55
C PRO A 275 1.87 14.85 0.31
N SER A 276 2.68 15.90 0.48
CA SER A 276 4.13 15.75 0.59
C SER A 276 4.51 15.09 1.91
N PRO A 277 5.71 14.49 2.03
CA PRO A 277 6.24 13.99 3.31
C PRO A 277 6.15 15.00 4.46
N ALA A 278 6.44 16.27 4.18
CA ALA A 278 6.41 17.35 5.17
C ALA A 278 4.99 17.66 5.69
N VAL A 279 3.95 17.35 4.92
CA VAL A 279 2.55 17.46 5.36
C VAL A 279 2.09 16.18 6.00
N ALA A 280 2.35 15.04 5.36
CA ALA A 280 1.90 13.73 5.83
C ALA A 280 2.45 13.40 7.22
N GLN A 281 3.72 13.70 7.46
CA GLN A 281 4.35 13.40 8.74
C GLN A 281 3.77 14.20 9.91
N LYS A 282 3.15 15.36 9.69
CA LYS A 282 2.55 16.16 10.77
C LYS A 282 1.44 15.43 11.50
N TYR A 283 0.55 14.77 10.74
CA TYR A 283 -0.57 14.01 11.31
C TYR A 283 -0.24 12.53 11.51
N ARG A 284 0.88 12.02 10.97
CA ARG A 284 1.32 10.62 11.13
C ARG A 284 2.35 10.39 12.24
N ALA A 285 3.09 11.40 12.68
CA ALA A 285 4.18 11.24 13.64
C ALA A 285 3.76 10.47 14.91
N GLU A 286 2.63 10.84 15.50
CA GLU A 286 2.09 10.22 16.72
C GLU A 286 1.55 8.80 16.48
N LEU A 287 1.07 8.53 15.27
CA LEU A 287 0.67 7.19 14.88
C LEU A 287 1.90 6.29 14.75
N LEU A 288 2.98 6.77 14.15
CA LEU A 288 4.14 5.98 13.78
C LEU A 288 5.15 5.78 14.93
N TYR A 289 5.30 6.77 15.81
CA TYR A 289 6.28 6.74 16.90
C TYR A 289 5.73 6.06 18.16
N GLU A 290 6.52 5.20 18.83
CA GLU A 290 6.12 4.60 20.11
C GLU A 290 6.39 5.50 21.32
N GLY A 291 7.29 6.48 21.17
CA GLY A 291 7.67 7.37 22.26
C GLY A 291 6.70 8.54 22.49
N PRO A 292 7.01 9.40 23.47
CA PRO A 292 6.22 10.58 23.79
C PRO A 292 6.09 11.56 22.60
N PRO A 293 4.92 12.22 22.38
CA PRO A 293 4.72 13.17 21.29
C PRO A 293 5.56 14.46 21.36
N ASP A 294 6.08 14.77 22.55
CA ASP A 294 6.93 15.92 22.88
C ASP A 294 8.43 15.62 22.74
N ASP A 295 8.79 14.37 22.47
CA ASP A 295 10.18 13.97 22.24
C ASP A 295 10.80 14.66 21.02
N VAL A 296 12.11 14.88 21.07
CA VAL A 296 12.90 15.51 19.99
C VAL A 296 12.82 14.66 18.72
N CYS A 297 12.84 13.32 18.86
CA CYS A 297 12.69 12.41 17.71
C CYS A 297 11.28 12.50 17.10
N CYS A 298 10.23 12.54 17.93
CA CYS A 298 8.85 12.71 17.44
C CYS A 298 8.67 14.06 16.74
N THR A 299 9.24 15.12 17.31
CA THR A 299 9.20 16.47 16.71
C THR A 299 9.97 16.53 15.39
N GLY A 300 11.13 15.87 15.32
CA GLY A 300 11.90 15.73 14.08
C GLY A 300 11.12 15.02 12.98
N ILE A 301 10.41 13.94 13.33
CA ILE A 301 9.49 13.25 12.42
C ILE A 301 8.36 14.19 12.00
N ARG A 302 7.65 14.81 12.96
CA ARG A 302 6.51 15.70 12.70
C ARG A 302 6.85 16.83 11.73
N ASN A 303 8.05 17.41 11.86
CA ASN A 303 8.50 18.53 11.04
C ASN A 303 9.18 18.10 9.74
N CYS A 304 9.45 16.81 9.54
CA CYS A 304 10.29 16.31 8.44
C CYS A 304 11.61 17.10 8.36
N ASP A 305 12.30 17.22 9.50
CA ASP A 305 13.50 18.04 9.63
C ASP A 305 14.76 17.26 9.21
N PRO A 306 15.49 17.69 8.15
CA PRO A 306 16.71 17.02 7.69
C PRO A 306 17.90 17.21 8.63
N ASN A 307 17.85 18.20 9.52
CA ASN A 307 18.87 18.47 10.54
C ASN A 307 18.48 17.94 11.93
N GLY A 308 17.31 17.32 12.05
CA GLY A 308 16.86 16.67 13.28
C GLY A 308 17.58 15.34 13.55
N PRO A 309 17.26 14.66 14.67
CA PRO A 309 17.80 13.33 14.95
C PRO A 309 17.39 12.35 13.85
N LEU A 310 18.32 11.48 13.45
CA LEU A 310 18.04 10.46 12.46
C LEU A 310 16.94 9.54 12.99
N MET A 311 15.85 9.42 12.23
CA MET A 311 14.80 8.43 12.44
C MET A 311 14.48 7.80 11.10
N LEU A 312 14.85 6.54 10.91
CA LEU A 312 14.69 5.82 9.66
C LEU A 312 14.03 4.46 9.92
N TYR A 313 13.01 4.14 9.14
CA TYR A 313 12.33 2.84 9.23
C TYR A 313 12.74 1.95 8.07
N ILE A 314 13.20 0.73 8.38
CA ILE A 314 13.40 -0.34 7.39
C ILE A 314 12.12 -1.15 7.31
N SER A 315 11.51 -1.15 6.13
CA SER A 315 10.29 -1.91 5.86
C SER A 315 10.57 -3.31 5.33
N LYS A 316 11.66 -3.49 4.58
CA LYS A 316 11.97 -4.76 3.92
C LYS A 316 13.46 -4.94 3.65
N MET A 317 13.90 -6.20 3.62
CA MET A 317 15.22 -6.60 3.12
C MET A 317 15.12 -7.10 1.68
N ILE A 318 15.83 -6.46 0.75
CA ILE A 318 15.84 -6.81 -0.67
C ILE A 318 17.13 -7.62 -0.95
N PRO A 319 17.03 -8.82 -1.55
CA PRO A 319 18.21 -9.59 -1.92
C PRO A 319 19.01 -8.85 -2.98
N SER A 320 20.32 -8.74 -2.78
CA SER A 320 21.23 -8.17 -3.78
C SER A 320 21.63 -9.21 -4.83
N SER A 321 22.07 -8.75 -6.00
CA SER A 321 22.72 -9.61 -7.01
C SER A 321 23.99 -10.26 -6.48
N ASP A 322 24.65 -9.61 -5.53
CA ASP A 322 25.80 -10.17 -4.81
C ASP A 322 25.31 -11.25 -3.84
N LYS A 323 25.53 -12.52 -4.22
CA LYS A 323 25.08 -13.70 -3.47
C LYS A 323 25.40 -13.58 -1.98
N GLY A 324 24.33 -13.52 -1.17
CA GLY A 324 24.41 -13.54 0.29
C GLY A 324 24.36 -12.18 0.99
N ARG A 325 24.20 -11.07 0.26
CA ARG A 325 23.97 -9.74 0.87
C ARG A 325 22.54 -9.26 0.65
N PHE A 326 22.02 -8.57 1.66
CA PHE A 326 20.72 -7.91 1.59
C PHE A 326 20.89 -6.40 1.68
N ILE A 327 20.03 -5.69 0.95
CA ILE A 327 19.88 -4.25 1.00
C ILE A 327 18.66 -3.97 1.90
N ALA A 328 18.87 -3.22 2.97
CA ALA A 328 17.78 -2.79 3.83
C ALA A 328 17.07 -1.60 3.15
N TYR A 329 15.82 -1.79 2.74
CA TYR A 329 15.01 -0.77 2.09
C TYR A 329 14.05 -0.14 3.10
N GLY A 330 13.97 1.19 3.06
CA GLY A 330 13.22 1.93 4.03
C GLY A 330 13.04 3.41 3.68
N ARG A 331 12.60 4.18 4.67
CA ARG A 331 12.38 5.62 4.55
C ARG A 331 13.01 6.36 5.72
N VAL A 332 13.62 7.51 5.40
CA VAL A 332 14.10 8.47 6.38
C VAL A 332 12.92 9.37 6.77
N PHE A 333 12.52 9.37 8.05
CA PHE A 333 11.45 10.22 8.58
C PHE A 333 11.98 11.52 9.20
N SER A 334 13.17 11.49 9.80
CA SER A 334 13.86 12.67 10.32
C SER A 334 15.38 12.49 10.17
N GLY A 335 16.10 13.62 10.13
CA GLY A 335 17.54 13.67 9.94
C GLY A 335 17.99 13.29 8.53
N THR A 336 19.27 13.01 8.39
CA THR A 336 19.90 12.64 7.12
C THR A 336 20.81 11.43 7.34
N VAL A 337 20.59 10.34 6.60
CA VAL A 337 21.47 9.17 6.65
C VAL A 337 22.61 9.34 5.66
N SER A 338 23.84 9.02 6.07
CA SER A 338 25.03 9.12 5.21
C SER A 338 25.85 7.82 5.21
N SER A 339 26.58 7.59 4.13
CA SER A 339 27.54 6.48 4.05
C SER A 339 28.65 6.66 5.11
N GLY A 340 28.97 5.59 5.83
CA GLY A 340 29.92 5.59 6.95
C GLY A 340 29.32 5.99 8.30
N MET A 341 28.07 6.47 8.34
CA MET A 341 27.42 6.90 9.58
C MET A 341 27.22 5.72 10.54
N LYS A 342 27.54 5.95 11.81
CA LYS A 342 27.29 5.00 12.89
C LYS A 342 25.85 5.16 13.35
N VAL A 343 25.06 4.10 13.23
CA VAL A 343 23.64 4.11 13.55
C VAL A 343 23.32 3.03 14.58
N ARG A 344 22.35 3.35 15.42
CA ARG A 344 21.71 2.43 16.34
C ARG A 344 20.57 1.74 15.61
N VAL A 345 20.60 0.41 15.59
CA VAL A 345 19.59 -0.45 14.98
C VAL A 345 18.74 -1.05 16.09
N MET A 346 17.48 -0.65 16.14
CA MET A 346 16.45 -1.16 17.05
C MET A 346 15.60 -2.17 16.28
N GLY A 347 15.66 -3.44 16.68
CA GLY A 347 14.83 -4.48 16.09
C GLY A 347 13.36 -4.41 16.56
N PRO A 348 12.47 -5.25 16.01
CA PRO A 348 11.05 -5.21 16.29
C PRO A 348 10.69 -5.44 17.76
N ASN A 349 11.51 -6.17 18.52
CA ASN A 349 11.25 -6.48 19.92
C ASN A 349 12.04 -5.57 20.87
N TYR A 350 12.62 -4.50 20.34
CA TYR A 350 13.36 -3.53 21.13
C TYR A 350 12.44 -2.82 22.13
N VAL A 351 12.88 -2.74 23.39
CA VAL A 351 12.21 -1.97 24.44
C VAL A 351 13.17 -0.89 24.92
N PRO A 352 12.76 0.40 24.97
CA PRO A 352 13.55 1.49 25.50
C PRO A 352 14.20 1.13 26.85
N GLY A 353 15.50 1.39 26.99
CA GLY A 353 16.30 1.04 28.17
C GLY A 353 16.84 -0.40 28.20
N SER A 354 16.35 -1.31 27.34
CA SER A 354 16.90 -2.65 27.18
C SER A 354 18.13 -2.66 26.26
N LYS A 355 18.99 -3.67 26.40
CA LYS A 355 20.03 -4.03 25.41
C LYS A 355 19.59 -5.16 24.47
N LYS A 356 18.42 -5.76 24.71
CA LYS A 356 17.86 -6.82 23.87
C LYS A 356 17.39 -6.22 22.55
N ASP A 357 17.72 -6.89 21.45
CA ASP A 357 17.34 -6.47 20.08
C ASP A 357 17.86 -5.07 19.70
N LEU A 358 19.04 -4.74 20.23
CA LEU A 358 19.73 -3.48 20.00
C LEU A 358 21.15 -3.76 19.50
N ALA A 359 21.53 -3.17 18.37
CA ALA A 359 22.91 -3.18 17.91
C ALA A 359 23.35 -1.83 17.38
N ILE A 360 24.66 -1.60 17.36
CA ILE A 360 25.25 -0.41 16.76
C ILE A 360 26.10 -0.88 15.58
N LYS A 361 25.83 -0.33 14.40
CA LYS A 361 26.51 -0.69 13.16
C LYS A 361 26.76 0.55 12.32
N ASN A 362 27.74 0.45 11.43
CA ASN A 362 27.99 1.51 10.46
C ASN A 362 27.23 1.20 9.18
N VAL A 363 26.56 2.21 8.63
CA VAL A 363 26.01 2.17 7.28
C VAL A 363 27.17 2.14 6.31
N GLN A 364 27.34 1.07 5.55
CA GLN A 364 28.47 0.97 4.62
C GLN A 364 28.24 1.83 3.38
N ARG A 365 27.01 1.82 2.86
CA ARG A 365 26.64 2.54 1.64
C ARG A 365 25.15 2.88 1.64
N THR A 366 24.85 4.11 1.22
CA THR A 366 23.51 4.63 0.92
C THR A 366 23.25 4.57 -0.58
N MET A 367 22.06 4.14 -0.98
CA MET A 367 21.71 3.91 -2.39
C MET A 367 20.29 4.37 -2.69
N LEU A 368 20.07 4.93 -3.87
CA LEU A 368 18.75 5.15 -4.46
C LEU A 368 18.31 3.89 -5.19
N MET A 369 17.06 3.49 -4.94
CA MET A 369 16.44 2.33 -5.57
C MET A 369 15.65 2.77 -6.81
N MET A 370 16.07 2.33 -7.99
CA MET A 370 15.46 2.67 -9.29
C MET A 370 15.03 1.38 -10.01
N GLY A 371 14.12 0.64 -9.37
CA GLY A 371 13.73 -0.69 -9.82
C GLY A 371 14.91 -1.65 -9.83
N ARG A 372 15.39 -2.03 -11.02
CA ARG A 372 16.54 -2.94 -11.19
C ARG A 372 17.89 -2.26 -11.00
N ARG A 373 17.94 -0.94 -11.19
CA ARG A 373 19.17 -0.16 -11.05
C ARG A 373 19.28 0.39 -9.63
N THR A 374 20.49 0.38 -9.08
CA THR A 374 20.78 1.03 -7.81
C THR A 374 21.91 2.03 -8.03
N ASP A 375 21.71 3.26 -7.59
CA ASP A 375 22.70 4.32 -7.71
C ASP A 375 23.20 4.68 -6.32
N SER A 376 24.52 4.67 -6.13
CA SER A 376 25.12 5.02 -4.83
C SER A 376 25.10 6.53 -4.65
N VAL A 377 24.76 6.97 -3.45
CA VAL A 377 24.69 8.40 -3.07
C VAL A 377 25.37 8.59 -1.72
N ASP A 378 25.91 9.76 -1.46
CA ASP A 378 26.64 10.03 -0.20
C ASP A 378 25.71 10.11 1.01
N SER A 379 24.55 10.74 0.82
CA SER A 379 23.56 10.95 1.87
C SER A 379 22.13 11.05 1.33
N VAL A 380 21.14 10.69 2.15
CA VAL A 380 19.71 10.82 1.84
C VAL A 380 18.98 11.51 2.99
N PRO A 381 18.33 12.66 2.77
CA PRO A 381 17.59 13.39 3.80
C PRO A 381 16.20 12.79 4.05
N CYS A 382 15.58 13.20 5.16
CA CYS A 382 14.20 12.87 5.52
C CYS A 382 13.18 13.13 4.40
N GLY A 383 12.11 12.35 4.41
CA GLY A 383 11.05 12.33 3.39
C GLY A 383 11.33 11.40 2.21
N ASN A 384 12.57 10.91 2.04
CA ASN A 384 12.95 10.03 0.93
C ASN A 384 13.07 8.56 1.33
N THR A 385 12.85 7.69 0.34
CA THR A 385 13.17 6.27 0.46
C THR A 385 14.65 6.02 0.18
N VAL A 386 15.23 4.99 0.80
CA VAL A 386 16.66 4.69 0.71
C VAL A 386 16.92 3.20 0.82
N GLY A 387 17.93 2.72 0.10
CA GLY A 387 18.55 1.41 0.28
C GLY A 387 19.86 1.53 1.07
N LEU A 388 20.02 0.73 2.11
CA LEU A 388 21.21 0.70 2.95
C LEU A 388 21.93 -0.65 2.88
N VAL A 389 23.25 -0.61 2.78
CA VAL A 389 24.11 -1.80 2.81
C VAL A 389 24.88 -1.88 4.13
N GLY A 390 25.06 -3.10 4.66
CA GLY A 390 25.85 -3.37 5.86
C GLY A 390 25.05 -3.63 7.14
N LEU A 391 23.72 -3.76 7.03
CA LEU A 391 22.80 -3.94 8.16
C LEU A 391 22.14 -5.35 8.19
N ASP A 392 22.47 -6.19 7.22
CA ASP A 392 21.92 -7.53 6.98
C ASP A 392 22.18 -8.53 8.11
N GLN A 393 23.22 -8.31 8.91
CA GLN A 393 23.55 -9.15 10.07
C GLN A 393 22.63 -8.90 11.27
N VAL A 394 22.07 -7.70 11.38
CA VAL A 394 21.29 -7.27 12.56
C VAL A 394 19.81 -7.27 12.26
N ILE A 395 19.43 -6.78 11.08
CA ILE A 395 18.03 -6.66 10.69
C ILE A 395 17.59 -7.97 10.04
N VAL A 396 16.50 -8.53 10.56
CA VAL A 396 15.87 -9.71 9.96
C VAL A 396 14.77 -9.29 8.99
N LYS A 397 13.76 -8.53 9.46
CA LYS A 397 12.58 -8.16 8.66
C LYS A 397 12.40 -6.64 8.56
N SER A 398 12.19 -6.02 9.72
CA SER A 398 12.04 -4.59 9.88
C SER A 398 12.89 -4.11 11.05
N GLY A 399 13.07 -2.80 11.15
CA GLY A 399 13.78 -2.19 12.25
C GLY A 399 13.77 -0.67 12.15
N THR A 400 14.00 -0.01 13.27
CA THR A 400 14.15 1.44 13.35
C THR A 400 15.62 1.78 13.54
N LEU A 401 16.12 2.73 12.75
CA LEU A 401 17.46 3.26 12.85
C LEU A 401 17.42 4.67 13.42
N SER A 402 18.35 4.96 14.34
CA SER A 402 18.54 6.29 14.87
C SER A 402 20.01 6.57 15.22
N ASP A 403 20.37 7.84 15.31
CA ASP A 403 21.62 8.33 15.90
C ASP A 403 21.44 8.88 17.33
N CYS A 404 20.20 8.89 17.84
CA CYS A 404 19.86 9.36 19.17
C CYS A 404 19.78 8.20 20.18
N ASP A 405 20.35 8.41 21.38
CA ASP A 405 20.36 7.42 22.46
C ASP A 405 19.02 7.30 23.20
N GLU A 406 18.18 8.33 23.12
CA GLU A 406 16.87 8.39 23.77
C GLU A 406 15.72 8.02 22.81
N ALA A 407 16.04 7.67 21.56
CA ALA A 407 15.06 7.31 20.55
C ALA A 407 14.24 6.07 20.93
N TYR A 408 12.94 6.16 20.71
CA TYR A 408 12.00 5.05 20.76
C TYR A 408 11.88 4.42 19.35
N PRO A 409 11.56 3.13 19.24
CA PRO A 409 11.31 2.53 17.95
C PRO A 409 10.05 3.12 17.31
N LEU A 410 10.00 3.11 15.97
CA LEU A 410 8.74 3.27 15.26
C LEU A 410 7.93 1.98 15.45
N LYS A 411 6.60 2.12 15.53
CA LYS A 411 5.69 0.98 15.72
C LYS A 411 5.94 -0.09 14.68
N ASN A 412 5.81 -1.35 15.06
CA ASN A 412 5.88 -2.44 14.09
C ASN A 412 4.68 -2.43 13.13
N MET A 413 4.85 -3.13 12.00
CA MET A 413 3.77 -3.39 11.06
C MET A 413 2.85 -4.47 11.61
N LYS A 414 1.54 -4.21 11.61
CA LYS A 414 0.53 -5.23 11.84
C LYS A 414 0.17 -5.83 10.48
N TYR A 415 0.57 -7.08 10.24
CA TYR A 415 0.16 -7.78 9.03
C TYR A 415 -1.31 -8.16 9.16
N SER A 416 -2.10 -7.91 8.12
CA SER A 416 -3.52 -8.28 8.09
C SER A 416 -3.75 -9.78 7.95
N VAL A 417 -2.71 -10.53 7.58
CA VAL A 417 -2.76 -11.96 7.31
C VAL A 417 -1.71 -12.66 8.15
N SER A 418 -2.09 -13.79 8.73
CA SER A 418 -1.19 -14.68 9.45
C SER A 418 -0.67 -15.78 8.51
N PRO A 419 0.55 -16.30 8.74
CA PRO A 419 1.06 -17.42 7.96
C PRO A 419 0.39 -18.73 8.41
N VAL A 420 -0.70 -19.11 7.73
CA VAL A 420 -1.53 -20.27 8.10
C VAL A 420 -1.17 -21.56 7.38
N VAL A 421 -0.61 -21.46 6.17
CA VAL A 421 -0.24 -22.63 5.35
C VAL A 421 1.19 -23.03 5.70
N ARG A 422 1.38 -24.28 6.11
CA ARG A 422 2.67 -24.84 6.55
C ARG A 422 3.09 -26.00 5.67
N VAL A 423 4.37 -26.06 5.33
CA VAL A 423 5.00 -27.19 4.64
C VAL A 423 6.30 -27.56 5.35
N ALA A 424 6.53 -28.85 5.55
CA ALA A 424 7.83 -29.36 5.97
C ALA A 424 8.75 -29.46 4.75
N VAL A 425 10.01 -29.08 4.94
CA VAL A 425 11.05 -29.08 3.90
C VAL A 425 12.28 -29.81 4.38
N GLU A 426 12.80 -30.69 3.54
CA GLU A 426 14.01 -31.45 3.81
C GLU A 426 14.93 -31.44 2.59
N PRO A 427 16.26 -31.47 2.77
CA PRO A 427 17.16 -31.58 1.64
C PRO A 427 17.12 -33.03 1.13
N LYS A 428 17.01 -33.23 -0.18
CA LYS A 428 17.01 -34.58 -0.75
C LYS A 428 18.33 -35.31 -0.48
N ASN A 429 19.43 -34.56 -0.45
CA ASN A 429 20.73 -35.05 -0.01
C ASN A 429 21.02 -34.52 1.41
N PRO A 430 21.21 -35.39 2.41
CA PRO A 430 21.52 -34.97 3.78
C PRO A 430 22.76 -34.07 3.89
N ALA A 431 23.71 -34.16 2.96
CA ALA A 431 24.90 -33.30 2.94
C ALA A 431 24.57 -31.81 2.69
N ASP A 432 23.41 -31.50 2.10
CA ASP A 432 22.96 -30.14 1.82
C ASP A 432 22.19 -29.51 2.98
N LEU A 433 22.04 -30.20 4.13
CA LEU A 433 21.36 -29.66 5.31
C LEU A 433 21.91 -28.29 5.77
N PRO A 434 23.24 -28.04 5.82
CA PRO A 434 23.76 -26.72 6.16
C PRO A 434 23.31 -25.62 5.17
N LYS A 435 23.17 -25.96 3.88
CA LYS A 435 22.66 -25.04 2.85
C LYS A 435 21.18 -24.76 3.04
N LEU A 436 20.39 -25.78 3.42
CA LEU A 436 18.97 -25.59 3.73
C LEU A 436 18.80 -24.65 4.93
N VAL A 437 19.52 -24.88 6.03
CA VAL A 437 19.43 -24.04 7.23
C VAL A 437 19.81 -22.58 6.93
N GLU A 438 20.89 -22.36 6.18
CA GLU A 438 21.27 -21.02 5.75
C GLU A 438 20.27 -20.42 4.76
N GLY A 439 19.73 -21.23 3.85
CA GLY A 439 18.71 -20.81 2.89
C GLY A 439 17.41 -20.38 3.55
N LEU A 440 16.95 -21.12 4.56
CA LEU A 440 15.78 -20.79 5.37
C LEU A 440 15.97 -19.47 6.12
N LYS A 441 17.14 -19.23 6.69
CA LYS A 441 17.47 -17.93 7.33
C LYS A 441 17.40 -16.78 6.34
N ARG A 442 17.82 -16.98 5.09
CA ARG A 442 17.76 -15.97 4.03
C ARG A 442 16.33 -15.74 3.54
N LEU A 443 15.56 -16.81 3.39
CA LEU A 443 14.14 -16.74 3.05
C LEU A 443 13.35 -15.94 4.09
N ALA A 444 13.54 -16.23 5.38
CA ALA A 444 12.91 -15.52 6.47
C ALA A 444 13.28 -14.02 6.56
N LYS A 445 14.42 -13.63 5.96
CA LYS A 445 14.81 -12.23 5.81
C LYS A 445 14.19 -11.56 4.60
N SER A 446 14.12 -12.28 3.47
CA SER A 446 13.63 -11.72 2.21
C SER A 446 12.12 -11.46 2.24
N ASP A 447 11.35 -12.29 2.94
CA ASP A 447 9.89 -12.18 2.99
C ASP A 447 9.42 -11.67 4.37
N PRO A 448 8.61 -10.59 4.41
CA PRO A 448 8.14 -10.03 5.68
C PRO A 448 7.28 -10.98 6.51
N LEU A 449 6.50 -11.87 5.89
CA LEU A 449 5.50 -12.71 6.55
C LEU A 449 5.98 -14.15 6.80
N VAL A 450 6.84 -14.69 5.94
CA VAL A 450 7.32 -16.08 6.06
C VAL A 450 7.92 -16.33 7.43
N GLN A 451 7.57 -17.48 7.99
CA GLN A 451 8.16 -18.00 9.21
C GLN A 451 8.85 -19.33 8.92
N THR A 452 10.09 -19.47 9.35
CA THR A 452 10.85 -20.71 9.29
C THR A 452 11.04 -21.23 10.70
N ILE A 453 10.41 -22.37 11.00
CA ILE A 453 10.36 -22.95 12.34
C ILE A 453 11.08 -24.30 12.29
N ILE A 454 11.78 -24.64 13.37
CA ILE A 454 12.31 -26.00 13.57
C ILE A 454 11.44 -26.61 14.66
N GLU A 455 10.71 -27.68 14.33
CA GLU A 455 9.88 -28.39 15.30
C GLU A 455 10.73 -29.28 16.20
N GLU A 456 10.17 -29.70 17.34
CA GLU A 456 10.85 -30.59 18.29
C GLU A 456 11.20 -31.95 17.67
N SER A 457 10.46 -32.36 16.62
CA SER A 457 10.75 -33.53 15.79
C SER A 457 12.05 -33.39 14.97
N GLY A 458 12.58 -32.18 14.82
CA GLY A 458 13.69 -31.85 13.94
C GLY A 458 13.28 -31.44 12.52
N GLU A 459 11.98 -31.43 12.21
CA GLU A 459 11.46 -31.01 10.91
C GLU A 459 11.60 -29.49 10.72
N HIS A 460 12.05 -29.09 9.53
CA HIS A 460 12.08 -27.68 9.14
C HIS A 460 10.77 -27.31 8.46
N VAL A 461 10.04 -26.36 9.03
CA VAL A 461 8.72 -25.94 8.53
C VAL A 461 8.78 -24.52 7.99
N ILE A 462 8.23 -24.31 6.80
CA ILE A 462 7.97 -22.99 6.22
C ILE A 462 6.48 -22.70 6.36
N ALA A 463 6.14 -21.58 6.98
CA ALA A 463 4.78 -21.08 7.08
C ALA A 463 4.61 -19.78 6.26
N GLY A 464 3.52 -19.67 5.51
CA GLY A 464 3.20 -18.56 4.62
C GLY A 464 1.70 -18.28 4.55
N ALA A 465 1.30 -17.22 3.84
CA ALA A 465 -0.09 -16.78 3.77
C ALA A 465 -1.03 -17.78 3.09
N GLY A 466 -0.55 -18.42 2.02
CA GLY A 466 -1.36 -19.22 1.11
C GLY A 466 -0.49 -20.16 0.27
N GLU A 467 -1.13 -20.97 -0.55
CA GLU A 467 -0.44 -21.98 -1.38
C GLU A 467 0.50 -21.34 -2.41
N LEU A 468 0.05 -20.28 -3.09
CA LEU A 468 0.85 -19.57 -4.08
C LEU A 468 2.05 -18.88 -3.43
N HIS A 469 1.86 -18.32 -2.24
CA HIS A 469 2.96 -17.76 -1.44
C HIS A 469 4.02 -18.84 -1.16
N ILE A 470 3.61 -20.00 -0.64
CA ILE A 470 4.53 -21.09 -0.32
C ILE A 470 5.24 -21.61 -1.57
N GLU A 471 4.53 -21.76 -2.70
CA GLU A 471 5.13 -22.18 -3.96
C GLU A 471 6.29 -21.27 -4.38
N ILE A 472 6.11 -19.95 -4.27
CA ILE A 472 7.14 -18.97 -4.58
C ILE A 472 8.27 -19.01 -3.57
N CYS A 473 7.97 -19.15 -2.27
CA CYS A 473 9.00 -19.29 -1.24
C CYS A 473 9.89 -20.51 -1.46
N LEU A 474 9.30 -21.63 -1.85
CA LEU A 474 10.02 -22.87 -2.16
C LEU A 474 10.88 -22.71 -3.41
N LYS A 475 10.38 -21.99 -4.42
CA LYS A 475 11.15 -21.66 -5.62
C LYS A 475 12.36 -20.77 -5.29
N ASP A 476 12.15 -19.67 -4.57
CA ASP A 476 13.21 -18.76 -4.12
C ASP A 476 14.24 -19.50 -3.25
N LEU A 477 13.78 -20.36 -2.34
CA LEU A 477 14.65 -21.19 -1.51
C LEU A 477 15.54 -22.12 -2.36
N LYS A 478 14.94 -22.82 -3.31
CA LYS A 478 15.65 -23.77 -4.18
C LYS A 478 16.62 -23.06 -5.13
N GLU A 479 16.15 -22.06 -5.87
CA GLU A 479 16.89 -21.42 -6.95
C GLU A 479 17.92 -20.41 -6.42
N ASP A 480 17.50 -19.51 -5.53
CA ASP A 480 18.33 -18.37 -5.12
C ASP A 480 19.14 -18.65 -3.85
N PHE A 481 18.53 -19.31 -2.86
CA PHE A 481 19.16 -19.44 -1.53
C PHE A 481 19.96 -20.73 -1.34
N MET A 482 19.56 -21.83 -2.00
CA MET A 482 20.25 -23.13 -1.94
C MET A 482 21.12 -23.43 -3.17
N ASN A 483 21.25 -22.49 -4.11
CA ASN A 483 21.99 -22.65 -5.37
C ASN A 483 21.56 -23.90 -6.20
N GLY A 484 20.27 -24.18 -6.24
CA GLY A 484 19.68 -25.26 -7.03
C GLY A 484 19.68 -26.65 -6.37
N ALA A 485 20.07 -26.76 -5.09
CA ALA A 485 20.00 -28.03 -4.39
C ALA A 485 18.56 -28.54 -4.28
N GLU A 486 18.37 -29.86 -4.42
CA GLU A 486 17.03 -30.46 -4.42
C GLU A 486 16.46 -30.57 -3.00
N ILE A 487 15.19 -30.19 -2.86
CA ILE A 487 14.42 -30.28 -1.62
C ILE A 487 13.21 -31.21 -1.82
N VAL A 488 12.84 -31.91 -0.76
CA VAL A 488 11.60 -32.66 -0.63
C VAL A 488 10.65 -31.83 0.20
N VAL A 489 9.39 -31.71 -0.24
CA VAL A 489 8.37 -30.87 0.39
C VAL A 489 7.19 -31.75 0.77
N SER A 490 6.68 -31.61 1.98
CA SER A 490 5.46 -32.28 2.42
C SER A 490 4.22 -31.70 1.75
N LYS A 491 3.06 -32.35 1.95
CA LYS A 491 1.79 -31.71 1.61
C LYS A 491 1.56 -30.48 2.51
N PRO A 492 0.91 -29.42 1.99
CA PRO A 492 0.51 -28.29 2.80
C PRO A 492 -0.47 -28.72 3.90
N VAL A 493 -0.22 -28.24 5.12
CA VAL A 493 -1.09 -28.42 6.30
C VAL A 493 -1.44 -27.05 6.86
N VAL A 494 -2.65 -26.91 7.41
CA VAL A 494 -3.10 -25.66 8.05
C VAL A 494 -2.85 -25.74 9.55
N SER A 495 -2.39 -24.64 10.14
CA SER A 495 -2.30 -24.51 11.61
C SER A 495 -3.68 -24.51 12.25
N PHE A 496 -3.90 -25.43 13.20
CA PHE A 496 -5.09 -25.40 14.04
C PHE A 496 -4.83 -24.53 15.28
N ARG A 497 -5.86 -23.79 15.69
CA ARG A 497 -5.92 -23.14 17.00
C ARG A 497 -6.83 -23.97 17.90
N GLU A 498 -6.54 -23.97 19.18
CA GLU A 498 -7.33 -24.70 20.19
C GLU A 498 -8.29 -23.73 20.87
N THR A 499 -9.54 -24.17 21.11
CA THR A 499 -10.55 -23.40 21.84
C THR A 499 -11.40 -24.34 22.70
N ILE A 500 -12.18 -23.79 23.62
CA ILE A 500 -13.05 -24.54 24.54
C ILE A 500 -14.51 -24.12 24.38
N GLN A 501 -15.45 -25.07 24.52
CA GLN A 501 -16.89 -24.81 24.42
C GLN A 501 -17.52 -24.29 25.73
N GLY A 502 -16.76 -24.30 26.84
CA GLY A 502 -17.24 -23.94 28.18
C GLY A 502 -17.92 -25.10 28.93
N VAL A 503 -17.99 -24.95 30.25
CA VAL A 503 -18.62 -25.90 31.18
C VAL A 503 -19.52 -25.10 32.11
N GLU A 504 -20.69 -25.63 32.47
CA GLU A 504 -21.56 -25.01 33.47
C GLU A 504 -20.89 -25.00 34.85
N ASP A 505 -20.88 -23.84 35.49
CA ASP A 505 -20.22 -23.58 36.78
C ASP A 505 -18.75 -24.08 36.85
N PRO A 506 -17.85 -23.48 36.06
CA PRO A 506 -16.47 -23.94 35.91
C PRO A 506 -15.66 -23.78 37.21
N GLU A 507 -16.06 -22.88 38.09
CA GLU A 507 -15.46 -22.69 39.43
C GLU A 507 -15.72 -23.88 40.35
N SER A 508 -16.79 -24.64 40.13
CA SER A 508 -17.09 -25.85 40.90
C SER A 508 -16.70 -27.12 40.15
N ASN A 509 -16.89 -27.14 38.83
CA ASN A 509 -16.91 -28.37 38.05
C ASN A 509 -15.67 -28.59 37.16
N ALA A 510 -14.86 -27.56 36.93
CA ALA A 510 -13.75 -27.61 35.97
C ALA A 510 -12.42 -27.06 36.54
N ILE A 511 -12.26 -27.03 37.86
CA ILE A 511 -10.98 -26.65 38.49
C ILE A 511 -9.94 -27.76 38.27
N CYS A 512 -8.89 -27.42 37.53
CA CYS A 512 -7.69 -28.21 37.37
C CYS A 512 -6.66 -27.85 38.44
N LEU A 513 -6.16 -28.86 39.16
CA LEU A 513 -5.09 -28.73 40.15
C LEU A 513 -3.75 -29.18 39.56
N SER A 514 -2.76 -28.29 39.55
CA SER A 514 -1.36 -28.63 39.28
C SER A 514 -0.48 -28.39 40.52
N LYS A 515 0.54 -29.23 40.69
CA LYS A 515 1.49 -29.15 41.83
C LYS A 515 2.90 -28.99 41.31
N SER A 516 3.70 -28.15 41.96
CA SER A 516 5.12 -28.02 41.61
C SER A 516 5.89 -29.32 41.92
N PRO A 517 7.04 -29.56 41.25
CA PRO A 517 7.86 -30.76 41.51
C PRO A 517 8.28 -30.91 42.98
N ASN A 518 8.56 -29.79 43.65
CA ASN A 518 8.89 -29.75 45.09
C ASN A 518 7.66 -29.82 46.01
N LYS A 519 6.44 -29.93 45.47
CA LYS A 519 5.15 -30.05 46.16
C LYS A 519 4.76 -28.87 47.07
N HIS A 520 5.53 -27.80 47.10
CA HIS A 520 5.24 -26.61 47.92
C HIS A 520 4.18 -25.70 47.30
N ASN A 521 4.07 -25.67 45.98
CA ASN A 521 3.13 -24.80 45.27
C ASN A 521 2.01 -25.63 44.66
N ARG A 522 0.79 -25.09 44.73
CA ARG A 522 -0.42 -25.67 44.14
C ARG A 522 -1.13 -24.56 43.37
N LEU A 523 -1.45 -24.82 42.11
CA LEU A 523 -2.24 -23.92 41.26
C LEU A 523 -3.58 -24.59 40.99
N TYR A 524 -4.64 -23.83 41.21
CA TYR A 524 -6.02 -24.21 40.91
C TYR A 524 -6.50 -23.25 39.83
N ILE A 525 -6.76 -23.76 38.63
CA ILE A 525 -7.11 -22.97 37.45
C ILE A 525 -8.30 -23.63 36.77
N TYR A 526 -9.26 -22.84 36.33
CA TYR A 526 -10.32 -23.25 35.41
C TYR A 526 -10.24 -22.40 34.14
N ALA A 527 -10.85 -22.85 33.05
CA ALA A 527 -10.88 -22.13 31.80
C ALA A 527 -12.34 -21.90 31.35
N THR A 528 -12.61 -20.69 30.85
CA THR A 528 -13.91 -20.29 30.30
C THR A 528 -13.74 -19.76 28.87
N PRO A 529 -14.71 -19.99 27.97
CA PRO A 529 -14.68 -19.35 26.66
C PRO A 529 -14.69 -17.83 26.84
N LEU A 530 -13.94 -17.14 25.98
CA LEU A 530 -13.99 -15.67 25.94
C LEU A 530 -15.37 -15.22 25.41
N PRO A 531 -15.91 -14.08 25.88
CA PRO A 531 -17.09 -13.47 25.31
C PRO A 531 -16.97 -13.27 23.80
N GLU A 532 -18.10 -13.34 23.08
CA GLU A 532 -18.14 -13.09 21.64
C GLU A 532 -17.54 -11.71 21.31
N ASN A 533 -16.86 -11.61 20.17
CA ASN A 533 -16.18 -10.41 19.66
C ASN A 533 -15.00 -9.89 20.52
N LEU A 534 -14.80 -10.36 21.76
CA LEU A 534 -13.64 -9.96 22.57
C LEU A 534 -12.32 -10.45 21.95
N PRO A 535 -12.18 -11.69 21.46
CA PRO A 535 -10.96 -12.12 20.77
C PRO A 535 -10.60 -11.22 19.59
N GLU A 536 -11.57 -10.89 18.74
CA GLU A 536 -11.40 -9.99 17.59
C GLU A 536 -10.97 -8.59 18.02
N ALA A 537 -11.58 -8.03 19.07
CA ALA A 537 -11.20 -6.73 19.61
C ALA A 537 -9.77 -6.69 20.19
N ILE A 538 -9.31 -7.79 20.78
CA ILE A 538 -7.93 -7.95 21.26
C ILE A 538 -6.97 -8.04 20.06
N GLU A 539 -7.29 -8.84 19.04
CA GLU A 539 -6.47 -8.99 17.84
C GLU A 539 -6.36 -7.69 17.03
N ASP A 540 -7.47 -6.96 16.87
CA ASP A 540 -7.50 -5.63 16.24
C ASP A 540 -6.69 -4.59 17.06
N GLY A 541 -6.48 -4.87 18.34
CA GLY A 541 -5.79 -4.01 19.29
C GLY A 541 -6.64 -2.85 19.79
N LYS A 542 -7.97 -2.99 19.80
CA LYS A 542 -8.87 -2.09 20.52
C LYS A 542 -8.66 -2.18 22.03
N ILE A 543 -8.30 -3.38 22.50
CA ILE A 543 -7.89 -3.64 23.89
C ILE A 543 -6.46 -4.16 23.87
N THR A 544 -5.56 -3.46 24.55
CA THR A 544 -4.16 -3.84 24.65
C THR A 544 -3.70 -4.04 26.10
N PRO A 545 -2.63 -4.85 26.31
CA PRO A 545 -2.01 -4.97 27.63
C PRO A 545 -1.47 -3.64 28.17
N ARG A 546 -1.15 -2.69 27.28
CA ARG A 546 -0.54 -1.39 27.59
C ARG A 546 -1.57 -0.33 28.01
N ASP A 547 -2.86 -0.56 27.77
CA ASP A 547 -3.91 0.39 28.12
C ASP A 547 -3.99 0.62 29.63
N GLU A 548 -4.40 1.83 30.02
CA GLU A 548 -4.58 2.15 31.44
C GLU A 548 -5.62 1.18 32.05
N PRO A 549 -5.30 0.50 33.17
CA PRO A 549 -6.14 -0.57 33.72
C PRO A 549 -7.59 -0.17 33.97
N LYS A 550 -7.85 1.10 34.33
CA LYS A 550 -9.21 1.62 34.56
C LYS A 550 -10.01 1.77 33.26
N VAL A 551 -9.36 2.26 32.20
CA VAL A 551 -9.99 2.44 30.88
C VAL A 551 -10.30 1.07 30.28
N ARG A 552 -9.33 0.16 30.33
CA ARG A 552 -9.51 -1.23 29.87
C ARG A 552 -10.62 -1.95 30.62
N MET A 553 -10.65 -1.85 31.96
CA MET A 553 -11.70 -2.46 32.78
C MET A 553 -13.09 -1.94 32.40
N LYS A 554 -13.23 -0.63 32.20
CA LYS A 554 -14.50 -0.02 31.79
C LYS A 554 -14.97 -0.54 30.44
N MET A 555 -14.07 -0.61 29.46
CA MET A 555 -14.37 -1.14 28.13
C MET A 555 -14.77 -2.63 28.16
N LEU A 556 -14.01 -3.47 28.88
CA LEU A 556 -14.32 -4.89 29.05
C LEU A 556 -15.69 -5.14 29.69
N ARG A 557 -16.07 -4.31 30.67
CA ARG A 557 -17.37 -4.41 31.34
C ARG A 557 -18.51 -3.90 30.46
N ASP A 558 -18.36 -2.70 29.91
CA ASP A 558 -19.44 -1.98 29.25
C ASP A 558 -19.72 -2.54 27.83
N GLU A 559 -18.70 -3.00 27.09
CA GLU A 559 -18.85 -3.50 25.72
C GLU A 559 -18.89 -5.04 25.63
N PHE A 560 -18.17 -5.75 26.50
CA PHE A 560 -18.01 -7.21 26.41
C PHE A 560 -18.62 -7.97 27.59
N GLY A 561 -19.28 -7.28 28.52
CA GLY A 561 -19.98 -7.89 29.65
C GLY A 561 -19.08 -8.61 30.66
N VAL A 562 -17.77 -8.33 30.66
CA VAL A 562 -16.83 -8.97 31.60
C VAL A 562 -17.09 -8.42 33.02
N PRO A 563 -17.22 -9.29 34.05
CA PRO A 563 -17.38 -8.85 35.43
C PRO A 563 -16.25 -7.91 35.87
N GLU A 564 -16.60 -6.83 36.56
CA GLU A 564 -15.65 -5.76 36.91
C GLU A 564 -14.43 -6.26 37.72
N ASP A 565 -14.65 -7.20 38.64
CA ASP A 565 -13.59 -7.81 39.43
C ASP A 565 -12.63 -8.66 38.57
N ALA A 566 -13.16 -9.38 37.58
CA ALA A 566 -12.37 -10.16 36.64
C ALA A 566 -11.57 -9.26 35.68
N ALA A 567 -12.22 -8.22 35.14
CA ALA A 567 -11.59 -7.27 34.22
C ALA A 567 -10.42 -6.51 34.86
N ARG A 568 -10.52 -6.21 36.17
CA ARG A 568 -9.44 -5.58 36.95
C ARG A 568 -8.26 -6.52 37.21
N LYS A 569 -8.51 -7.82 37.33
CA LYS A 569 -7.54 -8.86 37.71
C LYS A 569 -6.86 -9.54 36.53
N ILE A 570 -6.96 -9.02 35.31
CA ILE A 570 -6.25 -9.56 34.15
C ILE A 570 -4.74 -9.41 34.36
N TRP A 571 -4.03 -10.54 34.37
CA TRP A 571 -2.57 -10.56 34.55
C TRP A 571 -1.83 -10.35 33.22
N CYS A 572 -2.29 -10.99 32.16
CA CYS A 572 -1.71 -10.90 30.83
C CYS A 572 -2.73 -11.29 29.75
N PHE A 573 -2.37 -11.03 28.50
CA PHE A 573 -3.05 -11.56 27.33
C PHE A 573 -2.17 -12.69 26.77
N GLY A 574 -2.82 -13.81 26.37
CA GLY A 574 -2.14 -15.00 25.86
C GLY A 574 -1.55 -14.81 24.45
N PRO A 575 -0.75 -15.78 23.97
CA PRO A 575 -0.04 -15.74 22.69
C PRO A 575 -0.92 -15.99 21.45
#